data_AF-A0A957NKQ6-F1
#
_entry.id   AF-A0A957NKQ6-F1
#
_cell.length_a   1.000
_cell.length_b   1.000
_cell.length_c   1.000
_cell.angle_alpha   90.00
_cell.angle_beta   90.00
_cell.angle_gamma   90.00
#
_symmetry.space_group_name_H-M   'P 1'
#
loop_
_entity.id
_entity.type
_entity.pdbx_description
1 polymer ?
#
loop_
_entity_poly.entity_id
_entity_poly.type
_entity_poly.pdbx_seq_one_letter_code
_entity_poly.pdbx_strand_id
1 'polypeptide(L)'
;NVAVDDSGNADGVEGHDVVFLRRIIPGKADRSYGVHVARMAGLPGAVINRAEEILIDLERSGAAGPKRLIDADKKPAQKPAARQIALFADVHPTVEALRKLDVNGLTPLDALNRLYELQQMAGK
;
A
#
# COMPACT_ATOMS: atom_id res chain seq x y z
N ASN A 1 2.25 19.76 -17.99
CA ASN A 1 3.42 19.53 -18.87
C ASN A 1 3.42 18.17 -19.56
N VAL A 2 2.35 17.37 -19.41
CA VAL A 2 2.22 16.00 -19.93
C VAL A 2 0.79 15.86 -20.46
N ALA A 3 0.62 15.28 -21.66
CA ALA A 3 -0.66 14.83 -22.18
C ALA A 3 -0.65 13.30 -22.22
N VAL A 4 -1.75 12.68 -21.81
CA VAL A 4 -1.95 11.23 -21.92
C VAL A 4 -3.00 11.01 -22.97
N ASP A 5 -2.69 10.15 -23.92
CA ASP A 5 -3.65 9.68 -24.91
C ASP A 5 -4.20 8.32 -24.45
N ASP A 6 -5.42 8.32 -23.92
CA ASP A 6 -6.13 7.10 -23.51
C ASP A 6 -6.89 6.46 -24.69
N SER A 7 -6.69 6.94 -25.94
CA SER A 7 -7.30 6.31 -27.11
C SER A 7 -6.56 5.02 -27.46
N GLY A 8 -7.23 3.89 -27.25
CA GLY A 8 -6.70 2.57 -27.56
C GLY A 8 -6.29 2.48 -29.03
N ASN A 9 -5.00 2.24 -29.29
CA ASN A 9 -4.50 2.02 -30.63
C ASN A 9 -4.97 0.64 -31.14
N ALA A 10 -5.30 0.56 -32.44
CA ALA A 10 -5.89 -0.62 -33.09
C ALA A 10 -4.94 -1.82 -33.25
N ASP A 11 -3.71 -1.73 -32.73
CA ASP A 11 -2.65 -2.74 -32.87
C ASP A 11 -2.54 -3.72 -31.67
N GLY A 12 -3.57 -3.80 -30.82
CA GLY A 12 -3.63 -4.77 -29.72
C GLY A 12 -2.69 -4.48 -28.54
N VAL A 13 -2.08 -3.29 -28.51
CA VAL A 13 -1.36 -2.76 -27.35
C VAL A 13 -2.25 -1.69 -26.74
N GLU A 14 -2.83 -1.97 -25.57
CA GLU A 14 -3.71 -1.04 -24.86
C GLU A 14 -2.99 0.31 -24.67
N GLY A 15 -3.64 1.38 -25.16
CA GLY A 15 -3.07 2.72 -25.29
C GLY A 15 -2.77 3.35 -23.93
N HIS A 16 -1.46 3.53 -23.65
CA HIS A 16 -0.93 4.15 -22.44
C HIS A 16 0.29 5.03 -22.74
N ASP A 17 0.31 5.67 -23.91
CA ASP A 17 1.45 6.49 -24.34
C ASP A 17 1.37 7.90 -23.75
N VAL A 18 2.50 8.34 -23.21
CA VAL A 18 2.63 9.63 -22.54
C VAL A 18 3.45 10.59 -23.40
N VAL A 19 2.85 11.73 -23.75
CA VAL A 19 3.49 12.76 -24.58
C VAL A 19 3.91 13.96 -23.72
N PHE A 20 5.20 14.29 -23.76
CA PHE A 20 5.75 15.44 -23.04
C PHE A 20 5.62 16.73 -23.83
N LEU A 21 4.79 17.65 -23.34
CA LEU A 21 4.50 18.92 -23.99
C LEU A 21 5.63 19.97 -23.85
N ARG A 22 6.62 19.71 -22.98
CA ARG A 22 7.82 20.57 -22.73
C ARG A 22 7.52 22.06 -22.47
N ARG A 23 6.31 22.36 -22.02
CA ARG A 23 5.84 23.71 -21.70
C ARG A 23 5.61 23.84 -20.21
N ILE A 24 5.94 25.00 -19.63
CA ILE A 24 5.64 25.32 -18.23
C ILE A 24 4.28 26.04 -18.18
N ILE A 25 3.37 25.55 -17.33
CA ILE A 25 2.04 26.13 -17.11
C ILE A 25 1.89 26.41 -15.61
N PRO A 26 1.37 27.58 -15.20
CA PRO A 26 1.10 27.87 -13.79
C PRO A 26 0.03 26.92 -13.24
N GLY A 27 0.26 26.40 -12.05
CA GLY A 27 -0.63 25.42 -11.40
C GLY A 27 0.14 24.24 -10.80
N LYS A 28 -0.57 23.38 -10.08
CA LYS A 28 -0.02 22.09 -9.61
C LYS A 28 -0.25 21.03 -10.68
N ALA A 29 0.56 19.98 -10.66
CA ALA A 29 0.32 18.81 -11.50
C ALA A 29 -0.89 18.03 -10.95
N ASP A 30 -1.79 17.63 -11.84
CA ASP A 30 -3.01 16.90 -11.48
C ASP A 30 -2.75 15.42 -11.17
N ARG A 31 -1.73 14.82 -11.79
CA ARG A 31 -1.35 13.41 -11.64
C ARG A 31 0.16 13.21 -11.71
N SER A 32 0.63 12.12 -11.12
CA SER A 32 2.02 11.67 -11.21
C SER A 32 2.18 10.61 -12.31
N TYR A 33 3.17 10.77 -13.19
CA TYR A 33 3.36 9.89 -14.37
C TYR A 33 4.57 8.94 -14.24
N GLY A 34 5.09 8.73 -13.03
CA GLY A 34 6.33 7.97 -12.80
C GLY A 34 6.30 6.52 -13.31
N VAL A 35 5.18 5.81 -13.10
CA VAL A 35 5.02 4.41 -13.55
C VAL A 35 5.02 4.32 -15.08
N HIS A 36 4.41 5.30 -15.76
CA HIS A 36 4.42 5.38 -17.21
C HIS A 36 5.82 5.62 -17.77
N VAL A 37 6.62 6.46 -17.10
CA VAL A 37 8.04 6.68 -17.46
C VAL A 37 8.88 5.42 -17.25
N ALA A 38 8.64 4.68 -16.16
CA ALA A 38 9.32 3.42 -15.90
C ALA A 38 9.03 2.37 -16.99
N ARG A 39 7.78 2.33 -17.48
CA ARG A 39 7.39 1.48 -18.61
C ARG A 39 8.12 1.88 -19.89
N MET A 40 8.15 3.17 -20.22
CA MET A 40 8.91 3.69 -21.37
C MET A 40 10.42 3.42 -21.26
N ALA A 41 10.96 3.38 -20.03
CA ALA A 41 12.36 3.04 -19.77
C ALA A 41 12.66 1.52 -19.88
N GLY A 42 11.65 0.69 -20.18
CA GLY A 42 11.83 -0.75 -20.37
C GLY A 42 12.03 -1.54 -19.08
N LEU A 43 11.53 -1.04 -17.94
CA LEU A 43 11.57 -1.82 -16.71
C LEU A 43 10.77 -3.13 -16.86
N PRO A 44 11.12 -4.21 -16.13
CA PRO A 44 10.41 -5.47 -16.21
C PRO A 44 8.92 -5.32 -15.89
N GLY A 45 8.05 -5.96 -16.68
CA GLY A 45 6.59 -5.87 -16.52
C GLY A 45 6.10 -6.24 -15.11
N ALA A 46 6.75 -7.20 -14.45
CA ALA A 46 6.44 -7.56 -13.06
C ALA A 46 6.62 -6.38 -12.08
N VAL A 47 7.62 -5.53 -12.30
CA VAL A 47 7.87 -4.33 -11.48
C VAL A 47 6.82 -3.26 -11.77
N ILE A 48 6.47 -3.07 -13.04
CA ILE A 48 5.43 -2.12 -13.47
C ILE A 48 4.08 -2.50 -12.87
N ASN A 49 3.65 -3.76 -13.03
CA ASN A 49 2.38 -4.26 -12.50
C ASN A 49 2.30 -4.07 -10.98
N ARG A 50 3.40 -4.40 -10.26
CA ARG A 50 3.44 -4.21 -8.81
C ARG A 50 3.34 -2.74 -8.41
N ALA A 51 3.98 -1.84 -9.15
CA ALA A 51 3.89 -0.41 -8.90
C ALA A 51 2.47 0.13 -9.15
N GLU A 52 1.76 -0.41 -10.14
CA GLU A 52 0.36 -0.04 -10.44
C GLU A 52 -0.60 -0.50 -9.35
N GLU A 53 -0.46 -1.73 -8.85
CA GLU A 53 -1.23 -2.21 -7.68
C GLU A 53 -1.07 -1.26 -6.49
N ILE A 54 0.17 -0.90 -6.17
CA ILE A 54 0.48 0.01 -5.06
C ILE A 54 -0.09 1.40 -5.32
N LEU A 55 -0.04 1.90 -6.56
CA LEU A 55 -0.60 3.19 -6.94
C LEU A 55 -2.12 3.23 -6.72
N ILE A 56 -2.83 2.19 -7.15
CA ILE A 56 -4.28 2.07 -6.95
C ILE A 56 -4.63 2.09 -5.46
N ASP A 57 -3.87 1.35 -4.64
CA ASP A 57 -4.07 1.32 -3.18
C ASP A 57 -3.81 2.68 -2.53
N LEU A 58 -2.80 3.41 -3.01
CA LEU A 58 -2.47 4.76 -2.53
C LEU A 58 -3.53 5.79 -2.93
N GLU A 59 -4.01 5.75 -4.17
CA GLU A 59 -5.07 6.66 -4.64
C GLU A 59 -6.38 6.43 -3.89
N ARG A 60 -6.71 5.17 -3.58
CA ARG A 60 -7.86 4.82 -2.72
C ARG A 60 -7.69 5.29 -1.27
N SER A 61 -6.46 5.27 -0.75
CA SER A 61 -6.15 5.66 0.63
C SER A 61 -5.99 7.18 0.81
N GLY A 62 -5.92 7.94 -0.29
CA GLY A 62 -5.75 9.40 -0.27
C GLY A 62 -4.45 9.86 0.40
N ALA A 63 -4.47 11.05 1.01
CA ALA A 63 -3.31 11.68 1.66
C ALA A 63 -2.76 10.93 2.90
N ALA A 64 -3.33 9.77 3.26
CA ALA A 64 -2.89 8.97 4.40
C ALA A 64 -1.62 8.14 4.14
N GLY A 65 -1.11 8.10 2.89
CA GLY A 65 0.14 7.41 2.54
C GLY A 65 0.08 5.88 2.71
N PRO A 66 1.09 5.13 2.23
CA PRO A 66 1.06 3.68 2.24
C PRO A 66 1.14 3.17 3.68
N LYS A 67 0.10 2.47 4.15
CA LYS A 67 0.09 1.78 5.45
C LYS A 67 1.02 0.55 5.53
N ARG A 68 1.78 0.19 4.48
CA ARG A 68 2.42 -1.16 4.42
C ARG A 68 3.75 -1.26 3.65
N LEU A 69 4.66 -0.29 3.72
CA LEU A 69 5.95 -0.41 2.99
C LEU A 69 7.23 -0.21 3.81
N ILE A 70 7.20 -0.22 5.15
CA ILE A 70 8.41 -0.02 5.99
C ILE A 70 8.75 -1.18 6.93
N ASP A 71 8.22 -2.38 6.70
CA ASP A 71 8.65 -3.58 7.43
C ASP A 71 9.77 -4.34 6.72
N ALA A 72 10.81 -3.62 6.28
CA ALA A 72 12.12 -4.19 6.00
C ALA A 72 13.18 -3.29 6.64
N ASP A 73 13.78 -3.79 7.72
CA ASP A 73 15.00 -3.28 8.35
C ASP A 73 14.96 -1.94 9.12
N LYS A 74 14.70 -2.04 10.43
CA LYS A 74 15.57 -1.60 11.57
C LYS A 74 14.81 -0.98 12.75
N LYS A 75 15.26 -1.38 13.95
CA LYS A 75 14.91 -0.89 15.30
C LYS A 75 15.08 0.65 15.47
N PRO A 76 14.44 1.26 16.49
CA PRO A 76 14.13 2.70 16.50
C PRO A 76 15.08 3.56 17.35
N ALA A 77 15.20 4.85 17.00
CA ALA A 77 15.73 5.89 17.87
C ALA A 77 14.84 7.15 17.84
N GLN A 78 14.13 7.34 18.96
CA GLN A 78 13.66 8.54 19.69
C GLN A 78 13.22 9.85 18.99
N LYS A 79 12.14 10.44 19.55
CA LYS A 79 11.30 11.60 19.11
C LYS A 79 11.96 12.99 19.33
N PRO A 80 11.37 14.12 18.87
CA PRO A 80 10.29 14.78 19.66
C PRO A 80 9.15 15.49 18.87
N ALA A 81 7.95 15.39 19.48
CA ALA A 81 6.82 16.34 19.54
C ALA A 81 6.46 17.26 18.34
N ALA A 82 5.59 16.74 17.45
CA ALA A 82 4.52 17.49 16.82
C ALA A 82 3.28 16.57 16.84
N ARG A 83 2.10 17.09 17.20
CA ARG A 83 0.81 16.36 17.35
C ARG A 83 0.78 15.04 16.56
N GLN A 84 1.24 13.99 17.23
CA GLN A 84 1.43 12.69 16.64
C GLN A 84 0.03 12.08 16.61
N ILE A 85 -0.58 12.04 15.42
CA ILE A 85 -1.63 11.05 15.11
C ILE A 85 -1.14 9.77 15.76
N ALA A 86 -1.91 9.17 16.69
CA ALA A 86 -1.49 8.02 17.46
C ALA A 86 -0.94 6.95 16.50
N LEU A 87 0.37 6.96 16.30
CA LEU A 87 1.09 6.20 15.27
C LEU A 87 1.09 4.72 15.65
N PHE A 88 0.80 4.46 16.91
CA PHE A 88 0.40 3.20 17.46
C PHE A 88 -1.07 3.40 17.83
N ALA A 89 -1.98 2.89 17.00
CA ALA A 89 -3.26 2.47 17.57
C ALA A 89 -2.90 1.47 18.67
N ASP A 90 -3.43 1.65 19.88
CA ASP A 90 -3.23 0.69 20.95
C ASP A 90 -3.57 -0.70 20.37
N VAL A 91 -2.55 -1.56 20.31
CA VAL A 91 -2.69 -2.85 19.65
C VAL A 91 -3.76 -3.60 20.42
N HIS A 92 -4.84 -3.95 19.73
CA HIS A 92 -5.96 -4.62 20.37
C HIS A 92 -5.44 -5.91 21.04
N PRO A 93 -5.80 -6.20 22.31
CA PRO A 93 -5.25 -7.32 23.07
C PRO A 93 -5.39 -8.67 22.35
N THR A 94 -6.42 -8.84 21.52
CA THR A 94 -6.62 -10.02 20.65
C THR A 94 -5.46 -10.25 19.67
N VAL A 95 -4.87 -9.17 19.13
CA VAL A 95 -3.75 -9.26 18.17
C VAL A 95 -2.48 -9.74 18.87
N GLU A 96 -2.25 -9.31 20.11
CA GLU A 96 -1.14 -9.82 20.91
C GLU A 96 -1.33 -11.29 21.30
N ALA A 97 -2.55 -11.69 21.65
CA ALA A 97 -2.89 -13.06 21.96
C ALA A 97 -2.66 -13.99 20.74
N LEU A 98 -3.05 -13.54 19.54
CA LEU A 98 -2.79 -14.27 18.29
C LEU A 98 -1.30 -14.45 18.00
N ARG A 99 -0.47 -13.43 18.26
CA ARG A 99 0.99 -13.52 18.02
C ARG A 99 1.69 -14.55 18.91
N LYS A 100 1.14 -14.81 20.09
CA LYS A 100 1.70 -15.77 21.07
C LYS A 100 1.14 -17.18 20.91
N LEU A 101 0.13 -17.36 20.04
CA LEU A 101 -0.55 -18.63 19.88
C LEU A 101 0.27 -19.58 19.00
N ASP A 102 0.68 -20.72 19.55
CA ASP A 102 1.28 -21.80 18.77
C ASP A 102 0.20 -22.68 18.16
N VAL A 103 -0.04 -22.49 16.86
CA VAL A 103 -1.07 -23.24 16.12
C VAL A 103 -0.69 -24.71 15.93
N ASN A 104 0.61 -25.03 15.88
CA ASN A 104 1.06 -26.40 15.60
C ASN A 104 0.98 -27.30 16.83
N GLY A 105 0.94 -26.72 18.03
CA GLY A 105 0.84 -27.44 19.30
C GLY A 105 -0.59 -27.65 19.81
N LEU A 106 -1.61 -27.12 19.12
CA LEU A 106 -2.99 -27.18 19.62
C LEU A 106 -3.70 -28.46 19.19
N THR A 107 -4.46 -29.05 20.12
CA THR A 107 -5.46 -30.05 19.75
C THR A 107 -6.64 -29.37 19.04
N PRO A 108 -7.39 -30.09 18.18
CA PRO A 108 -8.55 -29.51 17.49
C PRO A 108 -9.58 -28.88 18.45
N LEU A 109 -9.77 -29.48 19.64
CA LEU A 109 -10.69 -28.96 20.65
C LEU A 109 -10.15 -27.68 21.29
N ASP A 110 -8.85 -27.64 21.61
CA ASP A 110 -8.21 -26.45 22.17
C ASP A 110 -8.20 -25.29 21.18
N ALA A 111 -8.00 -25.57 19.89
CA ALA A 111 -8.07 -24.56 18.84
C ALA A 111 -9.46 -23.90 18.79
N LEU A 112 -10.54 -24.70 18.84
CA LEU A 112 -11.91 -24.18 18.87
C LEU A 112 -12.17 -23.32 20.12
N ASN A 113 -11.71 -23.76 21.29
CA ASN A 113 -11.85 -23.01 22.54
C ASN A 113 -11.10 -21.67 22.47
N ARG A 114 -9.87 -21.64 21.93
CA ARG A 114 -9.06 -20.41 21.77
C ARG A 114 -9.68 -19.45 20.77
N LEU A 115 -10.24 -19.95 19.68
CA LEU A 115 -10.97 -19.11 18.72
C LEU A 115 -12.20 -18.45 19.34
N TYR A 116 -12.95 -19.19 20.16
CA TYR A 116 -14.09 -18.65 20.89
C TYR A 116 -13.66 -17.53 21.87
N GLU A 117 -12.60 -17.73 22.63
CA GLU A 117 -12.04 -16.72 23.54
C GLU A 117 -11.62 -15.44 22.79
N LEU A 118 -10.94 -15.59 21.65
CA LEU A 118 -10.50 -14.46 20.82
C LEU A 118 -11.68 -13.69 20.22
N GLN A 119 -12.75 -14.39 19.82
CA GLN A 119 -13.98 -13.77 19.31
C GLN A 119 -14.65 -12.91 20.39
N GLN A 120 -14.72 -13.40 21.64
CA GLN A 120 -15.26 -12.64 22.76
C GLN A 120 -14.43 -11.40 23.10
N MET A 121 -13.12 -11.47 22.93
CA MET A 121 -12.23 -10.33 23.12
C MET A 121 -12.40 -9.28 22.02
N ALA A 122 -12.59 -9.69 20.77
CA ALA A 122 -12.73 -8.78 19.62
C ALA A 122 -14.13 -8.18 19.42
N GLY A 123 -15.17 -8.80 20.00
CA GLY A 123 -16.56 -8.34 19.90
C GLY A 123 -16.93 -7.19 20.86
N LYS A 124 -15.97 -6.63 21.60
CA LYS A 124 -16.15 -5.45 22.46
C LYS A 124 -15.55 -4.20 21.84
#